data_AF-A0AAI9R5S4-F1
#
_entry.id   AF-A0AAI9R5S4-F1
#
_cell.length_a   1.000
_cell.length_b   1.000
_cell.length_c   1.000
_cell.angle_alpha   90.00
_cell.angle_beta   90.00
_cell.angle_gamma   90.00
#
_symmetry.space_group_name_H-M   'P 1'
#
loop_
_entity.id
_entity.type
_entity.pdbx_description
1 polymer ?
#
loop_
_entity_poly.entity_id
_entity_poly.type
_entity_poly.pdbx_seq_one_letter_code
_entity_poly.pdbx_strand_id
1 'polypeptide(L)'
;YLILVSLTSVIRAATANTLVFADPTKRRLIPMDTFVEDALGPLVGVGLVFLLTRQLLYGGQIRSGEFLSDPVVFSLSVLVVLYTATVVGILVELTFFSYRANDVRQTFQHQMVEEYDPVVYLFTRNLGSLKLSPLMPLSEWLERGERLELVPSELD
;
A
#
# COMPACT_ATOMS: atom_id res chain seq x y z
N TYR A 1 9.15 -8.12 -11.23
CA TYR A 1 8.79 -6.71 -10.95
C TYR A 1 7.29 -6.52 -10.99
N LEU A 2 6.61 -6.65 -12.15
CA LEU A 2 5.16 -6.42 -12.23
C LEU A 2 4.32 -7.26 -11.26
N ILE A 3 4.66 -8.54 -11.07
CA ILE A 3 4.01 -9.40 -10.06
C ILE A 3 4.15 -8.82 -8.65
N LEU A 4 5.35 -8.34 -8.31
CA LEU A 4 5.65 -7.78 -7.01
C LEU A 4 4.92 -6.45 -6.79
N VAL A 5 4.91 -5.57 -7.81
CA VAL A 5 4.12 -4.33 -7.81
C VAL A 5 2.62 -4.62 -7.66
N SER A 6 2.10 -5.63 -8.35
CA SER A 6 0.70 -6.02 -8.25
C SER A 6 0.36 -6.53 -6.85
N LEU A 7 1.20 -7.37 -6.24
CA LEU A 7 0.98 -7.87 -4.89
C LEU A 7 1.01 -6.74 -3.87
N THR A 8 1.99 -5.84 -3.95
CA THR A 8 2.09 -4.69 -3.03
C THR A 8 0.91 -3.74 -3.18
N SER A 9 0.40 -3.56 -4.40
CA SER A 9 -0.78 -2.72 -4.67
C SER A 9 -2.04 -3.29 -4.01
N VAL A 10 -2.26 -4.61 -4.09
CA VAL A 10 -3.39 -5.28 -3.41
C VAL A 10 -3.31 -5.11 -1.89
N ILE A 11 -2.13 -5.33 -1.29
CA ILE A 11 -1.97 -5.20 0.17
C ILE A 11 -2.21 -3.76 0.60
N ARG A 12 -1.62 -2.79 -0.11
CA ARG A 12 -1.81 -1.35 0.18
C ARG A 12 -3.28 -0.94 0.04
N ALA A 13 -4.00 -1.46 -0.95
CA ALA A 13 -5.43 -1.19 -1.08
C ALA A 13 -6.26 -1.83 0.04
N ALA A 14 -5.92 -3.04 0.47
CA ALA A 14 -6.60 -3.71 1.57
C ALA A 14 -6.46 -2.95 2.89
N THR A 15 -5.28 -2.37 3.16
CA THR A 15 -4.98 -1.68 4.41
C THR A 15 -5.29 -0.18 4.42
N ALA A 16 -5.75 0.36 3.29
CA ALA A 16 -6.08 1.77 3.16
C ALA A 16 -7.24 2.16 4.09
N ASN A 17 -6.99 3.10 5.00
CA ASN A 17 -8.01 3.85 5.76
C ASN A 17 -8.92 3.08 6.74
N THR A 18 -8.66 1.81 7.00
CA THR A 18 -9.59 0.96 7.77
C THR A 18 -9.05 0.45 9.09
N LEU A 19 -7.73 0.30 9.19
CA LEU A 19 -7.09 -0.26 10.37
C LEU A 19 -5.97 0.63 10.84
N VAL A 20 -5.87 0.72 12.16
CA VAL A 20 -4.86 1.52 12.85
C VAL A 20 -4.31 0.67 13.97
N PHE A 21 -2.98 0.57 14.05
CA PHE A 21 -2.36 -0.02 15.21
C PHE A 21 -2.32 0.99 16.35
N ALA A 22 -2.83 0.60 17.51
CA ALA A 22 -2.60 1.33 18.74
C ALA A 22 -1.24 0.91 19.32
N ASP A 23 -0.29 1.84 19.40
CA ASP A 23 0.91 1.70 20.23
C ASP A 23 0.62 2.37 21.59
N PRO A 24 0.26 1.59 22.63
CA PRO A 24 -0.07 2.12 23.95
C PRO A 24 1.16 2.69 24.66
N THR A 25 2.37 2.23 24.33
CA THR A 25 3.61 2.70 24.95
C THR A 25 3.99 4.09 24.47
N LYS A 26 3.80 4.38 23.18
CA LYS A 26 4.08 5.71 22.60
C LYS A 26 2.86 6.61 22.56
N ARG A 27 1.67 6.13 22.98
CA ARG A 27 0.38 6.83 22.85
C ARG A 27 0.15 7.32 21.42
N ARG A 28 0.52 6.49 20.44
CA ARG A 28 0.41 6.84 19.01
C ARG A 28 -0.46 5.81 18.31
N LEU A 29 -1.28 6.32 17.41
CA LEU A 29 -2.00 5.54 16.43
C LEU A 29 -1.15 5.54 15.16
N ILE A 30 -0.83 4.35 14.65
CA ILE A 30 -0.08 4.17 13.40
C ILE A 30 -1.06 3.63 12.36
N PRO A 31 -1.41 4.43 11.34
CA PRO A 31 -2.23 3.97 10.24
C PRO A 31 -1.59 2.76 9.55
N MET A 32 -2.37 1.70 9.34
CA MET A 32 -1.86 0.44 8.79
C MET A 32 -1.28 0.61 7.37
N ASP A 33 -1.88 1.49 6.57
CA ASP A 33 -1.40 1.86 5.23
C ASP A 33 0.03 2.41 5.26
N THR A 34 0.33 3.33 6.18
CA THR A 34 1.67 3.91 6.32
C THR A 34 2.70 2.87 6.75
N PHE A 35 2.33 1.98 7.68
CA PHE A 35 3.20 0.90 8.12
C PHE A 35 3.50 -0.10 7.00
N VAL A 36 2.47 -0.46 6.23
CA VAL A 36 2.60 -1.35 5.08
C VAL A 36 3.44 -0.70 3.97
N GLU A 37 3.26 0.59 3.71
CA GLU A 37 4.06 1.34 2.76
C GLU A 37 5.55 1.35 3.16
N ASP A 38 5.86 1.64 4.42
CA ASP A 38 7.24 1.65 4.92
C ASP A 38 7.89 0.26 4.83
N ALA A 39 7.14 -0.81 5.08
CA ALA A 39 7.64 -2.17 5.02
C ALA A 39 7.80 -2.69 3.57
N LEU A 40 6.85 -2.40 2.68
CA LEU A 40 6.80 -2.94 1.32
C LEU A 40 7.53 -2.08 0.29
N GLY A 41 7.65 -0.77 0.52
CA GLY A 41 8.34 0.16 -0.38
C GLY A 41 9.77 -0.29 -0.75
N PRO A 42 10.61 -0.67 0.23
CA PRO A 42 11.95 -1.19 -0.05
C PRO A 42 11.98 -2.45 -0.92
N LEU A 43 10.98 -3.33 -0.77
CA LEU A 43 10.93 -4.62 -1.47
C LEU A 43 10.80 -4.44 -3.00
N VAL A 44 10.06 -3.41 -3.43
CA VAL A 44 9.93 -3.02 -4.83
C VAL A 44 11.27 -2.58 -5.42
N GLY A 45 12.01 -1.76 -4.67
CA GLY A 45 13.36 -1.30 -5.05
C GLY A 45 14.36 -2.44 -5.16
N VAL A 46 14.37 -3.36 -4.19
CA VAL A 46 15.23 -4.56 -4.22
C VAL A 46 14.93 -5.44 -5.43
N GLY A 47 13.65 -5.66 -5.75
CA GLY A 47 13.26 -6.43 -6.93
C GLY A 47 13.75 -5.81 -8.25
N LEU A 48 13.76 -4.49 -8.34
CA LEU A 48 14.26 -3.77 -9.50
C LEU A 48 15.79 -3.84 -9.60
N VAL A 49 16.51 -3.65 -8.49
CA VAL A 49 17.98 -3.82 -8.42
C VAL A 49 18.39 -5.25 -8.77
N PHE A 50 17.63 -6.25 -8.31
CA PHE A 50 17.85 -7.65 -8.65
C PHE A 50 17.69 -7.90 -10.16
N LEU A 51 16.63 -7.36 -10.77
CA LEU A 51 16.42 -7.50 -12.22
C LEU A 51 17.50 -6.79 -13.03
N LEU A 52 17.94 -5.61 -12.60
CA LEU A 52 19.05 -4.89 -13.23
C LEU A 52 20.34 -5.71 -13.13
N THR A 53 20.69 -6.20 -11.93
CA THR A 53 21.85 -7.06 -11.72
C THR A 53 21.77 -8.31 -12.60
N ARG A 54 20.60 -8.95 -12.69
CA ARG A 54 20.36 -10.08 -13.60
C ARG A 54 20.60 -9.68 -15.06
N GLN A 55 20.03 -8.57 -15.52
CA GLN A 55 20.16 -8.11 -16.90
C GLN A 55 21.63 -7.79 -17.24
N LEU A 56 22.38 -7.23 -16.29
CA LEU A 56 23.82 -6.95 -16.43
C LEU A 56 24.64 -8.24 -16.54
N LEU A 57 24.36 -9.23 -15.68
CA LEU A 57 25.09 -10.50 -15.66
C LEU A 57 24.79 -11.38 -16.88
N TYR A 58 23.52 -11.55 -17.24
CA TYR A 58 23.11 -12.35 -18.40
C TYR A 58 23.29 -11.60 -19.74
N GLY A 59 23.22 -10.27 -19.74
CA GLY A 59 23.54 -9.43 -20.90
C GLY A 59 25.01 -9.53 -21.33
N GLY A 60 25.90 -9.98 -20.43
CA GLY A 60 27.29 -10.30 -20.77
C GLY A 60 27.44 -11.48 -21.75
N GLN A 61 26.47 -12.41 -21.79
CA GLN A 61 26.48 -13.58 -22.68
C GLN A 61 25.95 -13.28 -24.09
N ILE A 62 25.16 -12.21 -24.28
CA ILE A 62 24.57 -11.80 -25.58
C ILE A 62 25.45 -10.74 -26.29
N ARG A 63 26.72 -10.57 -25.87
CA ARG A 63 27.69 -9.66 -26.50
C ARG A 63 28.25 -10.14 -27.85
N SER A 64 27.59 -11.09 -28.51
CA SER A 64 28.00 -11.56 -29.85
C SER A 64 27.49 -10.68 -31.00
N GLY A 65 26.64 -9.67 -30.72
CA GLY A 65 26.17 -8.69 -31.70
C GLY A 65 26.93 -7.37 -31.58
N GLU A 66 27.59 -6.96 -32.67
CA GLU A 66 28.43 -5.76 -32.84
C GLU A 66 27.79 -4.46 -32.30
N PHE A 67 26.45 -4.37 -32.28
CA PHE A 67 25.67 -3.19 -31.87
C PHE A 67 25.55 -2.95 -30.36
N LEU A 68 25.67 -3.98 -29.52
CA LEU A 68 25.58 -3.87 -28.04
C LEU A 68 26.95 -3.98 -27.35
N SER A 69 28.03 -3.94 -28.14
CA SER A 69 29.40 -3.94 -27.65
C SER A 69 29.82 -2.59 -27.05
N ASP A 70 29.20 -1.50 -27.53
CA ASP A 70 29.43 -0.14 -27.01
C ASP A 70 28.76 0.03 -25.64
N PRO A 71 29.54 0.32 -24.57
CA PRO A 71 29.02 0.56 -23.23
C PRO A 71 27.96 1.68 -23.18
N VAL A 72 28.04 2.67 -24.06
CA VAL A 72 27.11 3.81 -24.09
C VAL A 72 25.73 3.37 -24.59
N VAL A 73 25.69 2.65 -25.71
CA VAL A 73 24.44 2.13 -26.30
C VAL A 73 23.78 1.13 -25.37
N PHE A 74 24.57 0.28 -24.71
CA PHE A 74 24.09 -0.65 -23.70
C PHE A 74 23.41 0.08 -22.53
N SER A 75 24.09 1.07 -21.94
CA SER A 75 23.54 1.85 -20.83
C SER A 75 22.24 2.58 -21.22
N LEU A 76 22.20 3.18 -22.41
CA LEU A 76 21.01 3.85 -22.94
C LEU A 76 19.83 2.88 -23.09
N SER A 77 20.07 1.67 -23.61
CA SER A 77 19.03 0.65 -23.76
C SER A 77 18.46 0.19 -22.42
N VAL A 78 19.32 0.00 -21.41
CA VAL A 78 18.90 -0.35 -20.05
C VAL A 78 18.07 0.76 -19.43
N LEU A 79 18.46 2.03 -19.64
CA LEU A 79 17.73 3.18 -19.13
C LEU A 79 16.33 3.28 -19.73
N VAL A 80 16.18 3.06 -21.04
CA VAL A 80 14.87 3.04 -21.72
C VAL A 80 13.97 1.91 -21.19
N VAL A 81 14.52 0.70 -21.03
CA VAL A 81 13.78 -0.43 -20.46
C VAL A 81 13.36 -0.13 -19.02
N LEU A 82 14.24 0.46 -18.23
CA LEU A 82 13.95 0.81 -16.85
C LEU A 82 12.86 1.88 -16.76
N TYR A 83 12.96 2.93 -17.56
CA TYR A 83 11.99 4.01 -17.60
C TYR A 83 10.59 3.50 -18.00
N THR A 84 10.51 2.69 -19.06
CA THR A 84 9.25 2.10 -19.51
C THR A 84 8.67 1.14 -18.46
N ALA A 85 9.49 0.34 -17.79
CA ALA A 85 9.04 -0.52 -16.70
C ALA A 85 8.46 0.28 -15.52
N THR A 86 9.08 1.40 -15.14
CA THR A 86 8.57 2.30 -14.09
C THR A 86 7.23 2.91 -14.48
N VAL A 87 7.11 3.43 -15.71
CA VAL A 87 5.86 4.02 -16.20
C VAL A 87 4.72 2.99 -16.18
N VAL A 88 4.97 1.77 -16.67
CA VAL A 88 3.97 0.69 -16.65
C VAL A 88 3.60 0.31 -15.22
N GLY A 89 4.57 0.23 -14.31
CA GLY A 89 4.33 -0.06 -12.90
C GLY A 89 3.39 0.95 -12.24
N ILE A 90 3.68 2.24 -12.40
CA ILE A 90 2.84 3.34 -11.88
C ILE A 90 1.45 3.29 -12.49
N LEU A 91 1.33 3.05 -13.80
CA LEU A 91 0.04 3.01 -14.49
C LEU A 91 -0.85 1.87 -13.98
N VAL A 92 -0.28 0.68 -13.79
CA VAL A 92 -1.01 -0.47 -13.21
C VAL A 92 -1.49 -0.16 -11.80
N GLU A 93 -0.63 0.43 -10.97
CA GLU A 93 -0.97 0.81 -9.60
C GLU A 93 -2.10 1.84 -9.56
N LEU A 94 -2.00 2.93 -10.32
CA LEU A 94 -3.04 3.97 -10.40
C LEU A 94 -4.38 3.41 -10.89
N THR A 95 -4.34 2.56 -11.91
CA THR A 95 -5.54 1.93 -12.47
C THR A 95 -6.20 1.01 -11.44
N PHE A 96 -5.40 0.18 -10.76
CA PHE A 96 -5.91 -0.70 -9.71
C PHE A 96 -6.51 0.10 -8.54
N PHE A 97 -5.83 1.15 -8.08
CA PHE A 97 -6.34 2.03 -7.02
C PHE A 97 -7.65 2.70 -7.38
N SER A 98 -7.80 3.11 -8.64
CA SER A 98 -9.00 3.81 -9.09
C SER A 98 -10.22 2.89 -9.23
N TYR A 99 -10.03 1.65 -9.70
CA TYR A 99 -11.15 0.78 -10.08
C TYR A 99 -11.46 -0.34 -9.07
N ARG A 100 -10.47 -0.83 -8.31
CA ARG A 100 -10.62 -2.08 -7.55
C ARG A 100 -10.25 -1.96 -6.07
N ALA A 101 -9.60 -0.88 -5.65
CA ALA A 101 -9.15 -0.75 -4.27
C ALA A 101 -10.31 -0.78 -3.25
N ASN A 102 -11.45 -0.15 -3.57
CA ASN A 102 -12.57 -0.12 -2.63
C ASN A 102 -13.17 -1.52 -2.39
N ASP A 103 -13.33 -2.32 -3.44
CA ASP A 103 -13.84 -3.70 -3.33
C ASP A 103 -12.89 -4.58 -2.49
N VAL A 104 -11.59 -4.44 -2.72
CA VAL A 104 -10.55 -5.19 -1.98
C VAL A 104 -10.55 -4.78 -0.50
N ARG A 105 -10.65 -3.48 -0.22
CA ARG A 105 -10.76 -2.92 1.13
C ARG A 105 -11.99 -3.46 1.87
N GLN A 106 -13.16 -3.41 1.23
CA GLN A 106 -14.40 -3.91 1.82
C GLN A 106 -14.31 -5.42 2.09
N THR A 107 -13.79 -6.19 1.14
CA THR A 107 -13.58 -7.64 1.29
C THR A 107 -12.67 -7.94 2.48
N PHE A 108 -11.58 -7.20 2.62
CA PHE A 108 -10.64 -7.37 3.73
C PHE A 108 -11.27 -6.98 5.08
N GLN A 109 -12.04 -5.89 5.14
CA GLN A 109 -12.76 -5.52 6.37
C GLN A 109 -13.73 -6.61 6.81
N HIS A 110 -14.47 -7.23 5.89
CA HIS A 110 -15.35 -8.35 6.21
C HIS A 110 -14.59 -9.56 6.76
N GLN A 111 -13.42 -9.89 6.19
CA GLN A 111 -12.55 -10.95 6.72
C GLN A 111 -12.04 -10.63 8.14
N MET A 112 -11.73 -9.36 8.41
CA MET A 112 -11.32 -8.93 9.75
C MET A 112 -12.45 -9.00 10.77
N VAL A 113 -13.69 -8.72 10.36
CA VAL A 113 -14.87 -8.92 11.21
C VAL A 113 -15.06 -10.40 11.56
N GLU A 114 -14.95 -11.29 10.57
CA GLU A 114 -15.15 -12.73 10.76
C GLU A 114 -14.10 -13.34 11.72
N GLU A 115 -12.84 -12.95 11.59
CA GLU A 115 -11.75 -13.54 12.38
C GLU A 115 -11.50 -12.83 13.72
N TYR A 116 -11.65 -11.50 13.78
CA TYR A 116 -11.15 -10.69 14.90
C TYR A 116 -12.18 -9.79 15.59
N ASP A 117 -13.38 -9.62 15.03
CA ASP A 117 -14.45 -8.71 15.51
C ASP A 117 -13.93 -7.36 16.07
N PRO A 118 -13.23 -6.54 15.25
CA PRO A 118 -12.56 -5.34 15.74
C PRO A 118 -13.54 -4.21 16.06
N VAL A 119 -13.12 -3.29 16.93
CA VAL A 119 -13.91 -2.13 17.37
C VAL A 119 -13.41 -0.85 16.70
N VAL A 120 -14.34 0.00 16.27
CA VAL A 120 -14.07 1.35 15.74
C VAL A 120 -13.92 2.33 16.90
N TYR A 121 -12.87 3.14 16.87
CA TYR A 121 -12.57 4.13 17.90
C TYR A 121 -12.69 5.56 17.36
N LEU A 122 -13.30 6.43 18.15
CA LEU A 122 -13.28 7.87 17.92
C LEU A 122 -12.02 8.46 18.52
N PHE A 123 -11.26 9.15 17.66
CA PHE A 123 -10.05 9.86 18.05
C PHE A 123 -10.39 11.32 18.36
N THR A 124 -10.23 11.73 19.62
CA THR A 124 -10.32 13.15 20.01
C THR A 124 -9.01 13.62 20.64
N ARG A 125 -8.48 14.72 20.11
CA ARG A 125 -7.28 15.38 20.62
C ARG A 125 -7.70 16.68 21.28
N ASN A 126 -7.57 16.75 22.61
CA ASN A 126 -7.90 17.95 23.38
C ASN A 126 -6.74 18.31 24.31
N LEU A 127 -6.21 19.53 24.20
CA LEU A 127 -5.20 20.12 25.10
C LEU A 127 -3.99 19.20 25.38
N GLY A 128 -3.50 18.50 24.36
CA GLY A 128 -2.34 17.59 24.49
C GLY A 128 -2.65 16.21 25.06
N SER A 129 -3.90 15.95 25.45
CA SER A 129 -4.41 14.63 25.80
C SER A 129 -5.07 13.96 24.60
N LEU A 130 -4.81 12.67 24.46
CA LEU A 130 -5.30 11.83 23.37
C LEU A 130 -6.30 10.85 24.00
N LYS A 131 -7.57 10.99 23.65
CA LYS A 131 -8.64 10.11 24.14
C LYS A 131 -9.15 9.26 22.98
N LEU A 132 -9.18 7.96 23.20
CA LEU A 132 -9.79 6.98 22.33
C LEU A 132 -11.08 6.52 23.00
N SER A 133 -12.21 6.84 22.39
CA SER A 133 -13.51 6.38 22.85
C SER A 133 -13.99 5.27 21.91
N PRO A 134 -14.32 4.07 22.39
CA PRO A 134 -14.92 3.06 21.53
C PRO A 134 -16.27 3.60 21.02
N LEU A 135 -16.51 3.45 19.72
CA LEU A 135 -17.71 3.93 19.05
C LEU A 135 -18.70 2.79 18.86
N MET A 136 -18.32 1.78 18.07
CA MET A 136 -19.13 0.61 17.72
C MET A 136 -18.24 -0.51 17.13
N PRO A 137 -18.71 -1.77 17.07
CA PRO A 137 -18.04 -2.83 16.33
C PRO A 137 -17.89 -2.50 14.84
N LEU A 138 -16.85 -3.01 14.19
CA LEU A 138 -16.60 -2.79 12.76
C LEU A 138 -17.73 -3.36 11.88
N SER A 139 -18.36 -4.45 12.30
CA SER A 139 -19.54 -5.03 11.64
C SER A 139 -20.66 -4.01 11.47
N GLU A 140 -21.04 -3.35 12.56
CA GLU A 140 -22.08 -2.32 12.59
C GLU A 140 -21.68 -1.07 11.78
N TRP A 141 -20.39 -0.70 11.81
CA TRP A 141 -19.85 0.41 11.01
C TRP A 141 -19.97 0.16 9.50
N LEU A 142 -19.69 -1.07 9.06
CA LEU A 142 -19.80 -1.47 7.65
C LEU A 142 -21.26 -1.47 7.20
N GLU A 143 -22.19 -1.95 8.04
CA GLU A 143 -23.63 -1.93 7.76
C GLU A 143 -24.17 -0.50 7.59
N ARG A 144 -23.63 0.46 8.36
CA ARG A 144 -23.98 1.89 8.28
C ARG A 144 -23.32 2.63 7.11
N GLY A 145 -22.56 1.92 6.25
CA GLY A 145 -21.89 2.51 5.09
C GLY A 145 -20.78 3.49 5.46
N GLU A 146 -20.09 3.25 6.58
CA GLU A 146 -18.95 4.03 7.05
C GLU A 146 -19.26 5.52 7.31
N ARG A 147 -20.47 5.82 7.82
CA ARG A 147 -20.92 7.18 8.15
C ARG A 147 -21.20 7.34 9.64
N LEU A 148 -20.63 8.39 10.22
CA LEU A 148 -20.94 8.85 11.57
C LEU A 148 -22.21 9.71 11.53
N GLU A 149 -23.35 9.11 11.88
CA GLU A 149 -24.54 9.88 12.22
C GLU A 149 -24.41 10.40 13.65
N LEU A 150 -24.00 11.66 13.78
CA LEU A 150 -24.01 12.34 15.07
C LEU A 150 -25.47 12.65 15.43
N VAL A 151 -26.03 11.91 16.38
CA VAL A 151 -27.35 12.22 16.94
C VAL A 151 -27.25 13.60 17.62
N PRO A 152 -28.09 14.60 17.29
CA PRO A 152 -27.95 15.98 17.79
C PRO A 152 -28.19 16.19 19.30
N SER A 153 -28.22 15.16 20.12
CA SER A 153 -28.72 15.22 21.50
C SER A 153 -27.71 15.64 22.56
N GLU A 154 -26.52 16.15 22.19
CA GLU A 154 -25.52 16.68 23.14
C GLU A 154 -25.13 18.14 22.84
N LEU A 155 -26.13 18.98 22.56
CA LEU A 155 -25.98 20.44 22.40
C LEU A 155 -26.85 21.25 23.38
N ASP A 156 -27.25 20.68 24.51
CA ASP A 156 -27.85 21.41 25.64
C ASP A 156 -27.04 21.22 26.94
#